data_AF-A0A954C570-F1
#
_entry.id   AF-A0A954C570-F1
#
_cell.length_a   1.000
_cell.length_b   1.000
_cell.length_c   1.000
_cell.angle_alpha   90.00
_cell.angle_beta   90.00
_cell.angle_gamma   90.00
#
_symmetry.space_group_name_H-M   'P 1'
#
loop_
_entity.id
_entity.type
_entity.pdbx_description
1 polymer ?
#
loop_
_entity_poly.entity_id
_entity_poly.type
_entity_poly.pdbx_seq_one_letter_code
_entity_poly.pdbx_strand_id
1 'polypeptide(L)'
;MTRGTTGAIALWAAALTLAGCPADSGKDPGAAIGKLDTIKTSETLFRDDAEDPSEGDPGFAGGDSPDDEEWVDELLTADTIPELDAVQVDPDTGAPVLDPPAGEDEPWDGSAVRDDDEPMDERDPSEPAPAPKLSPEELKALAAKGILKHFPGITVYTKERRLEIEGSICLKRSPALELLACTRKGKTHESLLLLDLDPTDGPEQISLALILIGLTPTPQVNEFGEAIELDKGERVVVEVSWAAEDTPALDSSAPAAVDGRVTRRAEDLIWDKRRGAAMEPAGWVFTGSRKVMVPTPPEFKTEHEVFAASYTGNIAATFHDPDCVLDTPLIEGGDDTVYVPYEGRLPERGTKVIVHIRVQDPAASADPGEGTQPADAPPPEQPADPDEGK
;
A
#
# COMPACT_ATOMS: atom_id res chain seq x y z
N MET A 1 -1.37 -2.07 -36.72
CA MET A 1 -2.83 -1.93 -36.49
C MET A 1 -3.02 -1.17 -35.19
N THR A 2 -3.29 0.12 -35.26
CA THR A 2 -3.41 1.04 -34.11
C THR A 2 -4.88 1.13 -33.68
N ARG A 3 -5.23 0.58 -32.51
CA ARG A 3 -6.47 0.90 -31.81
C ARG A 3 -6.10 1.72 -30.58
N GLY A 4 -6.18 3.04 -30.71
CA GLY A 4 -5.88 3.99 -29.63
C GLY A 4 -7.16 4.60 -29.04
N THR A 5 -7.36 4.38 -27.75
CA THR A 5 -7.60 5.41 -26.72
C THR A 5 -8.65 6.51 -26.93
N THR A 6 -9.63 6.36 -27.82
CA THR A 6 -10.73 7.35 -27.95
C THR A 6 -11.92 7.09 -27.00
N GLY A 7 -11.91 5.99 -26.25
CA GLY A 7 -13.06 5.56 -25.42
C GLY A 7 -13.20 6.27 -24.06
N ALA A 8 -12.12 6.78 -23.47
CA ALA A 8 -12.14 7.30 -22.11
C ALA A 8 -12.72 8.73 -22.00
N ILE A 9 -12.52 9.56 -23.02
CA ILE A 9 -12.96 10.96 -23.01
C ILE A 9 -14.48 11.07 -23.21
N ALA A 10 -15.10 10.14 -23.93
CA ALA A 10 -16.55 10.13 -24.15
C ALA A 10 -17.35 9.76 -22.87
N LEU A 11 -16.73 9.06 -21.92
CA LEU A 11 -17.39 8.70 -20.65
C LEU A 11 -17.49 9.87 -19.66
N TRP A 12 -16.60 10.86 -19.76
CA TRP A 12 -16.57 12.01 -18.85
C TRP A 12 -17.75 12.97 -19.09
N ALA A 13 -18.17 13.15 -20.35
CA ALA A 13 -19.28 14.04 -20.71
C ALA A 13 -20.67 13.46 -20.37
N ALA A 14 -20.83 12.14 -20.39
CA ALA A 14 -22.10 11.48 -20.10
C ALA A 14 -22.46 11.51 -18.60
N ALA A 15 -21.46 11.50 -17.71
CA ALA A 15 -21.66 11.50 -16.26
C ALA A 15 -22.26 12.82 -15.74
N LEU A 16 -21.91 13.96 -16.34
CA LEU A 16 -22.45 15.28 -15.99
C LEU A 16 -23.91 15.50 -16.42
N THR A 17 -24.43 14.68 -17.36
CA THR A 17 -25.81 14.83 -17.87
C THR A 17 -26.83 14.02 -17.05
N LEU A 18 -26.37 13.02 -16.29
CA LEU A 18 -27.24 12.13 -15.49
C LEU A 18 -27.40 12.57 -14.02
N ALA A 19 -26.62 13.54 -13.55
CA ALA A 19 -26.79 14.18 -12.24
C ALA A 19 -27.90 15.24 -12.31
N GLY A 20 -29.15 14.80 -12.38
CA GLY A 20 -30.33 15.67 -12.50
C GLY A 20 -30.41 16.73 -11.39
N CYS A 21 -30.06 17.97 -11.73
CA CYS A 21 -30.53 19.15 -11.01
C CYS A 21 -32.00 19.41 -11.39
N PRO A 22 -32.93 19.52 -10.42
CA PRO A 22 -34.28 19.98 -10.74
C PRO A 22 -34.21 21.44 -11.18
N ALA A 23 -34.74 21.71 -12.38
CA ALA A 23 -34.97 23.05 -12.87
C ALA A 23 -36.00 23.75 -11.97
N ASP A 24 -35.55 24.70 -11.16
CA ASP A 24 -36.42 25.59 -10.41
C ASP A 24 -37.09 26.57 -11.38
N SER A 25 -38.40 26.45 -11.50
CA SER A 25 -39.23 27.22 -12.41
C SER A 25 -39.47 28.61 -11.85
N GLY A 26 -38.78 29.61 -12.39
CA GLY A 26 -39.23 30.99 -12.32
C GLY A 26 -38.15 32.01 -12.02
N LYS A 27 -37.23 32.23 -12.97
CA LYS A 27 -36.56 33.52 -13.15
C LYS A 27 -36.02 33.65 -14.57
N ASP A 28 -36.26 34.82 -15.13
CA ASP A 28 -36.01 35.28 -16.50
C ASP A 28 -34.51 35.14 -16.89
N PRO A 29 -34.14 34.37 -17.94
CA PRO A 29 -32.74 34.14 -18.33
C PRO A 29 -32.18 35.27 -19.22
N GLY A 30 -32.56 36.51 -18.93
CA GLY A 30 -32.33 37.67 -19.80
C GLY A 30 -31.46 38.79 -19.23
N ALA A 31 -30.54 38.53 -18.29
CA ALA A 31 -29.62 39.58 -17.80
C ALA A 31 -28.41 39.04 -17.01
N ALA A 32 -27.45 38.36 -17.66
CA ALA A 32 -26.08 38.21 -17.13
C ALA A 32 -25.12 37.68 -18.20
N ILE A 33 -24.75 38.51 -19.18
CA ILE A 33 -23.52 38.29 -19.96
C ILE A 33 -22.60 39.48 -19.65
N GLY A 34 -21.82 39.33 -18.58
CA GLY A 34 -20.74 40.22 -18.19
C GLY A 34 -19.40 39.51 -18.36
N LYS A 35 -18.68 39.92 -19.41
CA LYS A 35 -17.22 39.84 -19.63
C LYS A 35 -16.45 38.74 -18.88
N LEU A 36 -16.15 37.65 -19.59
CA LEU A 36 -14.98 36.81 -19.33
C LEU A 36 -13.79 37.39 -20.09
N ASP A 37 -12.87 38.00 -19.36
CA ASP A 37 -11.57 38.41 -19.89
C ASP A 37 -10.72 37.18 -20.22
N THR A 38 -10.02 37.31 -21.33
CA THR A 38 -9.15 36.32 -21.96
C THR A 38 -8.00 35.93 -21.04
N ILE A 39 -7.97 34.68 -20.57
CA ILE A 39 -6.78 34.10 -19.96
C ILE A 39 -5.74 33.90 -21.06
N LYS A 40 -4.72 34.75 -21.06
CA LYS A 40 -3.50 34.58 -21.85
C LYS A 40 -2.72 33.40 -21.28
N THR A 41 -2.46 32.41 -22.12
CA THR A 41 -1.41 31.41 -21.94
C THR A 41 -0.06 32.11 -21.91
N SER A 42 0.65 32.07 -20.77
CA SER A 42 2.06 32.43 -20.69
C SER A 42 2.93 31.18 -20.84
N GLU A 43 3.34 30.92 -22.08
CA GLU A 43 4.60 30.24 -22.36
C GLU A 43 5.77 31.14 -21.94
N THR A 44 6.93 30.52 -21.71
CA THR A 44 8.29 31.08 -21.50
C THR A 44 8.63 31.65 -20.11
N LEU A 45 9.40 30.89 -19.33
CA LEU A 45 10.63 31.34 -18.67
C LEU A 45 11.35 30.14 -17.99
N PHE A 46 12.14 29.40 -18.76
CA PHE A 46 13.35 28.75 -18.26
C PHE A 46 14.50 29.40 -19.01
N ARG A 47 15.20 30.30 -18.31
CA ARG A 47 16.50 30.81 -18.72
C ARG A 47 17.53 30.16 -17.80
N ASP A 48 18.52 29.57 -18.45
CA ASP A 48 19.79 29.18 -17.87
C ASP A 48 20.45 30.40 -17.22
N ASP A 49 20.69 30.33 -15.92
CA ASP A 49 21.75 31.10 -15.26
C ASP A 49 22.57 30.10 -14.45
N ALA A 50 23.65 29.63 -15.10
CA ALA A 50 24.76 28.97 -14.45
C ALA A 50 25.62 30.06 -13.78
N GLU A 51 25.55 30.15 -12.46
CA GLU A 51 26.50 30.94 -11.67
C GLU A 51 27.55 30.02 -11.04
N ASP A 52 28.79 30.38 -11.35
CA ASP A 52 30.07 29.89 -10.86
C ASP A 52 30.31 30.31 -9.40
N PRO A 53 30.58 29.39 -8.45
CA PRO A 53 31.19 29.74 -7.19
C PRO A 53 32.69 29.43 -7.23
N SER A 54 33.45 30.39 -7.74
CA SER A 54 34.87 30.53 -7.42
C SER A 54 35.03 31.49 -6.24
N GLU A 55 35.98 31.13 -5.36
CA GLU A 55 36.58 31.92 -4.27
C GLU A 55 35.89 31.91 -2.89
N GLY A 56 36.61 31.37 -1.90
CA GLY A 56 36.38 31.75 -0.51
C GLY A 56 36.73 30.73 0.57
N ASP A 57 37.94 30.17 0.56
CA ASP A 57 38.51 29.46 1.72
C ASP A 57 39.19 30.47 2.67
N PRO A 58 38.77 30.53 3.94
CA PRO A 58 39.70 30.91 4.99
C PRO A 58 39.70 29.86 6.13
N GLY A 59 40.68 28.97 6.06
CA GLY A 59 41.65 28.78 7.15
C GLY A 59 41.08 28.37 8.50
N PHE A 60 40.98 27.06 8.72
CA PHE A 60 40.89 26.52 10.07
C PHE A 60 42.28 26.20 10.61
N ALA A 61 42.69 26.97 11.62
CA ALA A 61 43.93 26.83 12.34
C ALA A 61 43.93 25.53 13.15
N GLY A 62 45.08 24.85 13.13
CA GLY A 62 45.37 23.67 13.92
C GLY A 62 45.25 23.93 15.42
N GLY A 63 44.60 22.99 16.09
CA GLY A 63 44.66 22.82 17.53
C GLY A 63 45.08 21.38 17.80
N ASP A 64 46.31 21.23 18.27
CA ASP A 64 46.82 20.01 18.89
C ASP A 64 45.88 19.56 20.03
N SER A 65 45.48 18.30 20.01
CA SER A 65 45.01 17.58 21.19
C SER A 65 45.82 16.27 21.31
N PRO A 66 46.40 16.00 22.49
CA PRO A 66 47.32 14.89 22.71
C PRO A 66 46.59 13.58 23.01
N ASP A 67 47.29 12.48 22.73
CA ASP A 67 47.28 11.22 23.46
C ASP A 67 45.92 10.62 23.85
N ASP A 68 45.37 9.77 22.98
CA ASP A 68 44.49 8.66 23.33
C ASP A 68 44.90 7.42 22.49
N GLU A 69 46.16 7.01 22.62
CA GLU A 69 46.61 5.64 22.35
C GLU A 69 46.57 4.87 23.68
N GLU A 70 45.55 4.02 23.84
CA GLU A 70 45.47 2.82 24.67
C GLU A 70 43.97 2.59 24.95
N TRP A 71 43.47 1.38 24.67
CA TRP A 71 42.15 0.79 25.01
C TRP A 71 41.42 0.18 23.80
N VAL A 72 42.00 -0.88 23.22
CA VAL A 72 41.30 -2.18 22.97
C VAL A 72 42.34 -3.19 22.50
N ASP A 73 43.06 -3.77 23.45
CA ASP A 73 43.89 -4.96 23.24
C ASP A 73 43.60 -5.96 24.37
N GLU A 74 42.32 -6.32 24.53
CA GLU A 74 41.91 -7.42 25.40
C GLU A 74 40.46 -7.82 25.05
N LEU A 75 40.30 -8.81 24.16
CA LEU A 75 39.19 -9.79 24.10
C LEU A 75 39.25 -10.60 22.79
N LEU A 76 40.28 -11.43 22.66
CA LEU A 76 40.24 -12.62 21.80
C LEU A 76 40.88 -13.77 22.56
N THR A 77 40.20 -14.24 23.60
CA THR A 77 40.48 -15.58 24.13
C THR A 77 39.88 -16.61 23.17
N ALA A 78 40.77 -17.27 22.43
CA ALA A 78 40.49 -18.51 21.76
C ALA A 78 39.98 -19.53 22.79
N ASP A 79 38.74 -19.99 22.64
CA ASP A 79 38.27 -21.34 23.00
C ASP A 79 36.74 -21.42 22.87
N THR A 80 36.24 -21.43 21.62
CA THR A 80 35.06 -22.20 21.17
C THR A 80 34.73 -21.82 19.72
N ILE A 81 35.56 -22.30 18.79
CA ILE A 81 35.16 -22.43 17.38
C ILE A 81 34.85 -23.91 17.19
N PRO A 82 33.61 -24.31 16.81
CA PRO A 82 33.35 -25.69 16.43
C PRO A 82 34.24 -26.06 15.24
N GLU A 83 34.88 -27.22 15.28
CA GLU A 83 35.72 -27.75 14.20
C GLU A 83 34.95 -27.68 12.87
N LEU A 84 35.30 -26.69 12.04
CA LEU A 84 34.89 -26.65 10.64
C LEU A 84 35.79 -27.65 9.92
N ASP A 85 35.20 -28.76 9.47
CA ASP A 85 35.87 -29.71 8.59
C ASP A 85 36.48 -28.97 7.40
N ALA A 86 37.76 -29.24 7.14
CA ALA A 86 38.53 -28.58 6.11
C ALA A 86 37.86 -28.78 4.74
N VAL A 87 37.37 -27.68 4.15
CA VAL A 87 36.86 -27.65 2.78
C VAL A 87 37.97 -28.13 1.85
N GLN A 88 37.76 -29.28 1.20
CA GLN A 88 38.70 -29.77 0.20
C GLN A 88 38.68 -28.80 -0.99
N VAL A 89 39.83 -28.26 -1.32
CA VAL A 89 40.04 -27.40 -2.48
C VAL A 89 40.80 -28.17 -3.53
N ASP A 90 40.33 -28.09 -4.78
CA ASP A 90 40.96 -28.70 -5.93
C ASP A 90 42.36 -28.08 -6.13
N PRO A 91 43.44 -28.87 -6.15
CA PRO A 91 44.81 -28.35 -6.14
C PRO A 91 45.24 -27.69 -7.47
N ASP A 92 44.51 -27.92 -8.57
CA ASP A 92 44.83 -27.36 -9.87
C ASP A 92 44.05 -26.06 -10.14
N THR A 93 42.87 -25.90 -9.53
CA THR A 93 41.96 -24.76 -9.79
C THR A 93 41.72 -23.86 -8.59
N GLY A 94 42.03 -24.32 -7.37
CA GLY A 94 41.78 -23.60 -6.12
C GLY A 94 40.29 -23.47 -5.77
N ALA A 95 39.39 -24.12 -6.50
CA ALA A 95 37.96 -24.09 -6.25
C ALA A 95 37.56 -25.11 -5.16
N PRO A 96 36.54 -24.81 -4.32
CA PRO A 96 36.01 -25.76 -3.36
C PRO A 96 35.41 -26.96 -4.10
N VAL A 97 35.82 -28.17 -3.72
CA VAL A 97 35.29 -29.44 -4.24
C VAL A 97 33.88 -29.61 -3.68
N LEU A 98 32.88 -29.34 -4.51
CA LEU A 98 31.48 -29.63 -4.20
C LEU A 98 31.24 -31.12 -4.43
N ASP A 99 30.77 -31.83 -3.41
CA ASP A 99 30.32 -33.22 -3.56
C ASP A 99 29.24 -33.28 -4.64
N PRO A 100 29.38 -34.14 -5.67
CA PRO A 100 28.35 -34.31 -6.67
C PRO A 100 27.08 -34.85 -5.99
N PRO A 101 25.88 -34.37 -6.40
CA PRO A 101 24.63 -34.89 -5.86
C PRO A 101 24.56 -36.40 -6.10
N ALA A 102 24.38 -37.15 -5.02
CA ALA A 102 24.16 -38.59 -5.09
C ALA A 102 22.79 -38.86 -5.73
N GLY A 103 22.75 -39.22 -7.01
CA GLY A 103 21.55 -39.77 -7.62
C GLY A 103 21.43 -39.53 -9.13
N GLU A 104 21.57 -40.64 -9.87
CA GLU A 104 20.84 -40.94 -11.11
C GLU A 104 21.38 -40.34 -12.43
N ASP A 105 22.49 -40.93 -12.90
CA ASP A 105 22.82 -41.01 -14.34
C ASP A 105 21.87 -42.00 -15.04
N GLU A 106 20.63 -41.59 -15.31
CA GLU A 106 19.81 -42.23 -16.36
C GLU A 106 20.15 -41.58 -17.71
N PRO A 107 20.72 -42.32 -18.68
CA PRO A 107 21.04 -41.78 -20.00
C PRO A 107 19.74 -41.37 -20.72
N TRP A 108 19.60 -40.07 -20.97
CA TRP A 108 18.53 -39.51 -21.78
C TRP A 108 18.62 -40.08 -23.20
N ASP A 109 17.80 -41.09 -23.51
CA ASP A 109 17.60 -41.54 -24.89
C ASP A 109 16.73 -40.50 -25.60
N GLY A 110 17.26 -39.94 -26.68
CA GLY A 110 16.57 -38.91 -27.46
C GLY A 110 15.44 -39.46 -28.35
N SER A 111 14.71 -40.51 -27.94
CA SER A 111 13.74 -41.19 -28.80
C SER A 111 12.26 -40.93 -28.52
N ALA A 112 11.92 -40.04 -27.59
CA ALA A 112 10.53 -39.66 -27.32
C ALA A 112 10.21 -38.21 -27.74
N VAL A 113 10.33 -37.91 -29.03
CA VAL A 113 9.56 -36.81 -29.64
C VAL A 113 8.14 -37.34 -29.77
N ARG A 114 7.28 -37.02 -28.81
CA ARG A 114 5.84 -37.19 -28.98
C ARG A 114 5.35 -36.03 -29.84
N ASP A 115 4.83 -36.36 -31.01
CA ASP A 115 3.99 -35.48 -31.84
C ASP A 115 2.64 -35.29 -31.11
N ASP A 116 2.65 -34.60 -29.96
CA ASP A 116 1.43 -34.23 -29.25
C ASP A 116 0.93 -32.88 -29.79
N ASP A 117 0.41 -32.93 -31.01
CA ASP A 117 -0.38 -31.91 -31.69
C ASP A 117 -1.82 -31.84 -31.09
N GLU A 118 -1.95 -32.02 -29.78
CA GLU A 118 -3.22 -31.83 -29.08
C GLU A 118 -3.35 -30.38 -28.61
N PRO A 119 -4.45 -29.68 -28.95
CA PRO A 119 -4.65 -28.30 -28.52
C PRO A 119 -4.80 -28.27 -27.00
N MET A 120 -3.75 -27.82 -26.33
CA MET A 120 -3.70 -27.39 -24.94
C MET A 120 -4.80 -26.33 -24.69
N ASP A 121 -5.99 -26.75 -24.27
CA ASP A 121 -6.97 -25.87 -23.59
C ASP A 121 -6.49 -25.72 -22.13
N GLU A 122 -5.33 -25.07 -21.99
CA GLU A 122 -4.71 -24.68 -20.72
C GLU A 122 -5.49 -23.49 -20.13
N ARG A 123 -6.64 -23.77 -19.51
CA ARG A 123 -7.15 -22.86 -18.49
C ARG A 123 -6.62 -23.31 -17.13
N ASP A 124 -5.71 -22.51 -16.60
CA ASP A 124 -5.13 -22.66 -15.27
C ASP A 124 -6.27 -22.74 -14.22
N PRO A 125 -6.43 -23.86 -13.50
CA PRO A 125 -7.50 -24.03 -12.51
C PRO A 125 -7.37 -23.10 -11.30
N SER A 126 -6.30 -22.31 -11.20
CA SER A 126 -6.14 -21.28 -10.17
C SER A 126 -6.72 -19.90 -10.54
N GLU A 127 -7.20 -19.72 -11.78
CA GLU A 127 -7.80 -18.45 -12.20
C GLU A 127 -9.17 -18.26 -11.52
N PRO A 128 -9.36 -17.20 -10.71
CA PRO A 128 -10.62 -16.98 -10.00
C PRO A 128 -11.76 -16.82 -11.00
N ALA A 129 -12.89 -17.50 -10.72
CA ALA A 129 -14.06 -17.44 -11.58
C ALA A 129 -14.45 -15.98 -11.87
N PRO A 130 -14.78 -15.63 -13.13
CA PRO A 130 -15.13 -14.26 -13.47
C PRO A 130 -16.32 -13.81 -12.63
N ALA A 131 -16.21 -12.60 -12.07
CA ALA A 131 -17.25 -12.02 -11.23
C ALA A 131 -18.62 -12.08 -11.95
N PRO A 132 -19.70 -12.44 -11.23
CA PRO A 132 -21.02 -12.56 -11.82
C PRO A 132 -21.47 -11.21 -12.41
N LYS A 133 -21.94 -11.22 -13.66
CA LYS A 133 -22.45 -10.02 -14.34
C LYS A 133 -23.82 -9.67 -13.78
N LEU A 134 -23.97 -8.44 -13.27
CA LEU A 134 -25.25 -7.90 -12.79
C LEU A 134 -26.23 -7.64 -13.93
N SER A 135 -27.51 -7.93 -13.70
CA SER A 135 -28.61 -7.61 -14.60
C SER A 135 -28.97 -6.11 -14.58
N PRO A 136 -29.66 -5.59 -15.63
CA PRO A 136 -30.12 -4.20 -15.65
C PRO A 136 -31.04 -3.81 -14.48
N GLU A 137 -31.83 -4.74 -13.96
CA GLU A 137 -32.72 -4.50 -12.81
C GLU A 137 -31.94 -4.35 -11.51
N GLU A 138 -30.91 -5.17 -11.30
CA GLU A 138 -29.98 -5.05 -10.18
C GLU A 138 -29.22 -3.73 -10.25
N LEU A 139 -28.72 -3.34 -11.43
CA LEU A 139 -28.07 -2.04 -11.62
C LEU A 139 -29.00 -0.87 -11.28
N LYS A 140 -30.27 -0.94 -11.67
CA LYS A 140 -31.27 0.10 -11.33
C LYS A 140 -31.56 0.13 -9.82
N ALA A 141 -31.64 -1.02 -9.17
CA ALA A 141 -31.84 -1.11 -7.73
C ALA A 141 -30.62 -0.58 -6.95
N LEU A 142 -29.41 -0.85 -7.40
CA LEU A 142 -28.16 -0.30 -6.87
C LEU A 142 -28.11 1.23 -7.02
N ALA A 143 -28.41 1.74 -8.22
CA ALA A 143 -28.48 3.18 -8.47
C ALA A 143 -29.48 3.90 -7.55
N ALA A 144 -30.65 3.30 -7.31
CA ALA A 144 -31.65 3.83 -6.39
C ALA A 144 -31.13 3.93 -4.94
N LYS A 145 -30.30 2.97 -4.52
CA LYS A 145 -29.59 2.96 -3.23
C LYS A 145 -28.40 3.95 -3.18
N GLY A 146 -28.07 4.62 -4.29
CA GLY A 146 -26.90 5.51 -4.38
C GLY A 146 -25.59 4.77 -4.66
N ILE A 147 -25.66 3.50 -5.05
CA ILE A 147 -24.53 2.69 -5.50
C ILE A 147 -24.35 2.95 -6.99
N LEU A 148 -23.32 3.72 -7.35
CA LEU A 148 -23.22 4.35 -8.68
C LEU A 148 -22.42 3.49 -9.67
N LYS A 149 -21.50 2.64 -9.18
CA LYS A 149 -20.68 1.76 -10.01
C LYS A 149 -20.14 0.59 -9.18
N HIS A 150 -20.25 -0.63 -9.70
CA HIS A 150 -19.52 -1.77 -9.18
C HIS A 150 -18.26 -1.92 -10.01
N PHE A 151 -17.10 -1.68 -9.40
CA PHE A 151 -15.85 -2.22 -9.95
C PHE A 151 -15.73 -3.67 -9.46
N PRO A 152 -15.12 -4.59 -10.21
CA PRO A 152 -14.87 -5.94 -9.69
C PRO A 152 -14.18 -5.88 -8.32
N GLY A 153 -14.85 -6.36 -7.27
CA GLY A 153 -14.34 -6.37 -5.89
C GLY A 153 -14.46 -5.04 -5.11
N ILE A 154 -15.04 -3.97 -5.69
CA ILE A 154 -15.27 -2.70 -4.99
C ILE A 154 -16.73 -2.27 -5.12
N THR A 155 -17.38 -1.98 -3.99
CA THR A 155 -18.71 -1.37 -3.95
C THR A 155 -18.60 0.09 -3.57
N VAL A 156 -19.12 0.99 -4.42
CA VAL A 156 -19.03 2.44 -4.23
C VAL A 156 -20.37 3.03 -3.80
N TYR A 157 -20.42 3.57 -2.58
CA TYR A 157 -21.58 4.24 -1.98
C TYR A 157 -21.40 5.75 -2.08
N THR A 158 -21.83 6.34 -3.20
CA THR A 158 -21.58 7.77 -3.47
C THR A 158 -22.31 8.72 -2.52
N LYS A 159 -23.52 8.38 -2.09
CA LYS A 159 -24.29 9.18 -1.11
C LYS A 159 -23.65 9.18 0.28
N GLU A 160 -23.09 8.03 0.67
CA GLU A 160 -22.39 7.85 1.95
C GLU A 160 -20.92 8.28 1.88
N ARG A 161 -20.42 8.60 0.67
CA ARG A 161 -19.00 8.85 0.36
C ARG A 161 -18.09 7.77 0.95
N ARG A 162 -18.37 6.52 0.57
CA ARG A 162 -17.76 5.34 1.16
C ARG A 162 -17.53 4.22 0.13
N LEU A 163 -16.46 3.46 0.32
CA LEU A 163 -16.13 2.26 -0.42
C LEU A 163 -16.23 1.03 0.48
N GLU A 164 -16.58 -0.12 -0.09
CA GLU A 164 -16.41 -1.44 0.54
C GLU A 164 -15.57 -2.34 -0.35
N ILE A 165 -14.61 -3.02 0.26
CA ILE A 165 -13.67 -3.92 -0.41
C ILE A 165 -13.55 -5.19 0.42
N GLU A 166 -13.70 -6.35 -0.20
CA GLU A 166 -13.47 -7.63 0.47
C GLU A 166 -11.97 -7.90 0.62
N GLY A 167 -11.59 -8.61 1.68
CA GLY A 167 -10.20 -9.01 1.87
C GLY A 167 -10.03 -10.00 3.00
N SER A 168 -8.80 -10.10 3.49
CA SER A 168 -8.45 -10.91 4.64
C SER A 168 -7.31 -10.32 5.46
N ILE A 169 -7.20 -10.75 6.72
CA ILE A 169 -6.00 -10.49 7.54
C ILE A 169 -4.81 -11.21 6.89
N CYS A 170 -3.83 -10.46 6.43
CA CYS A 170 -2.65 -11.01 5.78
C CYS A 170 -1.57 -11.39 6.80
N LEU A 171 -1.31 -10.50 7.77
CA LEU A 171 -0.35 -10.70 8.84
C LEU A 171 -1.03 -10.51 10.19
N LYS A 172 -0.80 -11.47 11.10
CA LYS A 172 -1.15 -11.34 12.52
C LYS A 172 0.06 -10.97 13.38
N ARG A 173 1.26 -11.37 12.95
CA ARG A 173 2.54 -11.11 13.60
C ARG A 173 3.57 -10.76 12.53
N SER A 174 4.37 -9.73 12.78
CA SER A 174 5.47 -9.31 11.93
C SER A 174 6.41 -8.42 12.75
N PRO A 175 7.74 -8.45 12.53
CA PRO A 175 8.67 -7.54 13.20
C PRO A 175 8.52 -6.08 12.78
N ALA A 176 7.93 -5.83 11.60
CA ALA A 176 7.68 -4.54 10.99
C ALA A 176 6.43 -4.58 10.11
N LEU A 177 5.80 -3.43 9.89
CA LEU A 177 4.65 -3.25 9.03
C LEU A 177 4.88 -2.02 8.14
N GLU A 178 5.17 -2.25 6.86
CA GLU A 178 5.34 -1.17 5.87
C GLU A 178 4.02 -0.78 5.20
N LEU A 179 3.07 -1.71 5.11
CA LEU A 179 1.81 -1.51 4.41
C LEU A 179 0.62 -1.86 5.30
N LEU A 180 -0.41 -1.02 5.29
CA LEU A 180 -1.73 -1.38 5.79
C LEU A 180 -2.39 -2.42 4.86
N ALA A 181 -2.33 -2.21 3.54
CA ALA A 181 -3.05 -3.04 2.59
C ALA A 181 -2.31 -3.19 1.27
N CYS A 182 -2.41 -4.38 0.68
CA CYS A 182 -1.91 -4.68 -0.66
C CYS A 182 -2.85 -5.63 -1.42
N THR A 183 -2.60 -5.81 -2.71
CA THR A 183 -3.15 -6.92 -3.50
C THR A 183 -2.22 -8.13 -3.44
N ARG A 184 -2.58 -9.25 -4.09
CA ARG A 184 -1.72 -10.45 -4.16
C ARG A 184 -0.37 -10.23 -4.84
N LYS A 185 -0.22 -9.15 -5.61
CA LYS A 185 1.04 -8.77 -6.27
C LYS A 185 1.96 -7.93 -5.38
N GLY A 186 1.39 -7.28 -4.36
CA GLY A 186 2.14 -6.41 -3.44
C GLY A 186 2.95 -7.16 -2.39
N LYS A 187 3.52 -6.40 -1.44
CA LYS A 187 4.38 -6.95 -0.39
C LYS A 187 3.58 -7.64 0.72
N THR A 188 3.04 -8.81 0.43
CA THR A 188 2.17 -9.57 1.37
C THR A 188 2.86 -9.98 2.68
N HIS A 189 4.20 -9.99 2.72
CA HIS A 189 4.98 -10.29 3.93
C HIS A 189 5.17 -9.08 4.85
N GLU A 190 4.76 -7.88 4.41
CA GLU A 190 4.86 -6.60 5.14
C GLU A 190 3.51 -5.87 5.21
N SER A 191 2.42 -6.53 4.81
CA SER A 191 1.08 -5.94 4.73
C SER A 191 0.11 -6.49 5.77
N LEU A 192 -0.67 -5.63 6.40
CA LEU A 192 -1.66 -6.08 7.39
C LEU A 192 -2.85 -6.77 6.72
N LEU A 193 -3.32 -6.21 5.61
CA LEU A 193 -4.51 -6.64 4.88
C LEU A 193 -4.15 -7.08 3.46
N LEU A 194 -4.78 -8.18 3.04
CA LEU A 194 -4.75 -8.63 1.64
C LEU A 194 -6.13 -8.39 1.04
N LEU A 195 -6.24 -7.44 0.12
CA LEU A 195 -7.49 -7.10 -0.55
C LEU A 195 -7.78 -8.09 -1.69
N ASP A 196 -9.01 -8.59 -1.74
CA ASP A 196 -9.50 -9.50 -2.78
C ASP A 196 -9.90 -8.69 -4.03
N LEU A 197 -8.88 -8.12 -4.68
CA LEU A 197 -8.98 -7.32 -5.91
C LEU A 197 -8.15 -7.93 -7.04
N ASP A 198 -8.47 -7.54 -8.27
CA ASP A 198 -7.58 -7.80 -9.39
C ASP A 198 -6.23 -7.11 -9.13
N PRO A 199 -5.09 -7.83 -9.19
CA PRO A 199 -3.79 -7.27 -8.84
C PRO A 199 -3.29 -6.22 -9.83
N THR A 200 -3.82 -6.18 -11.05
CA THR A 200 -3.42 -5.26 -12.11
C THR A 200 -4.32 -4.03 -12.13
N ASP A 201 -5.63 -4.21 -12.17
CA ASP A 201 -6.57 -3.10 -12.32
C ASP A 201 -7.11 -2.57 -10.99
N GLY A 202 -7.14 -3.41 -9.95
CA GLY A 202 -7.71 -3.08 -8.64
C GLY A 202 -7.18 -1.79 -8.00
N PRO A 203 -5.85 -1.56 -7.96
CA PRO A 203 -5.29 -0.34 -7.39
C PRO A 203 -5.76 0.94 -8.09
N GLU A 204 -5.77 0.96 -9.43
CA GLU A 204 -6.28 2.11 -10.20
C GLU A 204 -7.79 2.29 -10.00
N GLN A 205 -8.55 1.19 -9.85
CA GLN A 205 -9.98 1.24 -9.55
C GLN A 205 -10.28 1.83 -8.17
N ILE A 206 -9.47 1.56 -7.14
CA ILE A 206 -9.59 2.22 -5.83
C ILE A 206 -9.39 3.72 -5.99
N SER A 207 -8.32 4.15 -6.65
CA SER A 207 -8.02 5.57 -6.87
C SER A 207 -9.18 6.28 -7.59
N LEU A 208 -9.70 5.68 -8.66
CA LEU A 208 -10.88 6.19 -9.37
C LEU A 208 -12.13 6.21 -8.50
N ALA A 209 -12.36 5.19 -7.66
CA ALA A 209 -13.50 5.13 -6.76
C ALA A 209 -13.46 6.25 -5.70
N LEU A 210 -12.28 6.57 -5.17
CA LEU A 210 -12.07 7.70 -4.25
C LEU A 210 -12.38 9.04 -4.93
N ILE A 211 -11.95 9.23 -6.18
CA ILE A 211 -12.31 10.42 -6.97
C ILE A 211 -13.82 10.51 -7.18
N LEU A 212 -14.49 9.39 -7.46
CA LEU A 212 -15.95 9.35 -7.67
C LEU A 212 -16.76 9.70 -6.42
N ILE A 213 -16.23 9.48 -5.21
CA ILE A 213 -16.84 9.93 -3.95
C ILE A 213 -16.37 11.34 -3.53
N GLY A 214 -15.69 12.04 -4.44
CA GLY A 214 -15.40 13.47 -4.37
C GLY A 214 -14.08 13.83 -3.70
N LEU A 215 -13.08 12.94 -3.73
CA LEU A 215 -11.74 13.25 -3.21
C LEU A 215 -10.79 13.66 -4.34
N THR A 216 -9.79 14.46 -3.98
CA THR A 216 -8.71 14.92 -4.85
C THR A 216 -7.38 14.34 -4.38
N PRO A 217 -6.65 13.60 -5.22
CA PRO A 217 -5.34 13.05 -4.83
C PRO A 217 -4.33 14.19 -4.61
N THR A 218 -3.56 14.09 -3.53
CA THR A 218 -2.54 15.08 -3.16
C THR A 218 -1.21 14.38 -2.85
N PRO A 219 -0.43 14.02 -3.89
CA PRO A 219 0.88 13.38 -3.69
C PRO A 219 1.84 14.33 -2.98
N GLN A 220 2.58 13.80 -2.02
CA GLN A 220 3.49 14.56 -1.15
C GLN A 220 4.82 13.83 -0.90
N VAL A 221 4.79 12.49 -0.91
CA VAL A 221 5.96 11.62 -0.80
C VAL A 221 6.63 11.50 -2.17
N ASN A 222 7.95 11.70 -2.22
CA ASN A 222 8.74 11.54 -3.45
C ASN A 222 9.62 10.29 -3.40
N GLU A 223 10.06 9.92 -2.20
CA GLU A 223 10.98 8.82 -1.93
C GLU A 223 10.40 7.86 -0.89
N PHE A 224 10.81 6.60 -0.96
CA PHE A 224 10.40 5.61 0.04
C PHE A 224 10.97 5.98 1.42
N GLY A 225 10.14 5.98 2.44
CA GLY A 225 10.55 6.28 3.81
C GLY A 225 10.98 7.72 4.05
N GLU A 226 10.51 8.67 3.23
CA GLU A 226 10.78 10.09 3.44
C GLU A 226 10.31 10.52 4.84
N ALA A 227 11.17 11.10 5.69
CA ALA A 227 10.79 11.48 7.05
C ALA A 227 10.03 12.83 7.10
N ILE A 228 8.78 12.83 6.64
CA ILE A 228 7.90 14.01 6.57
C ILE A 228 6.52 13.74 7.18
N GLU A 229 5.80 14.81 7.57
CA GLU A 229 4.36 14.71 7.85
C GLU A 229 3.58 15.06 6.57
N LEU A 230 2.47 14.36 6.32
CA LEU A 230 1.59 14.69 5.19
C LEU A 230 0.47 15.63 5.69
N ASP A 231 0.75 16.93 5.59
CA ASP A 231 -0.08 18.01 6.14
C ASP A 231 -1.16 18.52 5.15
N LYS A 232 -1.10 18.10 3.89
CA LYS A 232 -2.09 18.44 2.86
C LYS A 232 -2.93 17.24 2.42
N GLY A 233 -3.98 17.55 1.68
CA GLY A 233 -4.82 16.57 1.00
C GLY A 233 -6.02 16.13 1.82
N GLU A 234 -6.94 15.45 1.14
CA GLU A 234 -8.11 14.88 1.77
C GLU A 234 -7.78 13.53 2.40
N ARG A 235 -8.37 13.29 3.57
CA ARG A 235 -8.14 12.07 4.34
C ARG A 235 -9.35 11.16 4.32
N VAL A 236 -9.08 9.87 4.45
CA VAL A 236 -10.08 8.83 4.66
C VAL A 236 -9.86 8.16 6.01
N VAL A 237 -10.94 7.67 6.60
CA VAL A 237 -10.88 6.68 7.67
C VAL A 237 -11.00 5.31 7.02
N VAL A 238 -10.06 4.42 7.34
CA VAL A 238 -10.12 3.01 6.95
C VAL A 238 -10.60 2.22 8.16
N GLU A 239 -11.71 1.50 7.99
CA GLU A 239 -12.28 0.62 9.01
C GLU A 239 -12.25 -0.82 8.50
N VAL A 240 -11.93 -1.76 9.38
CA VAL A 240 -11.86 -3.19 9.07
C VAL A 240 -12.93 -3.88 9.90
N SER A 241 -13.78 -4.64 9.22
CA SER A 241 -14.90 -5.36 9.82
C SER A 241 -14.76 -6.86 9.62
N TRP A 242 -14.99 -7.68 10.65
CA TRP A 242 -14.98 -9.15 10.60
C TRP A 242 -16.15 -9.74 11.39
N ALA A 243 -16.39 -11.04 11.27
CA ALA A 243 -17.44 -11.72 12.03
C ALA A 243 -17.13 -11.71 13.53
N ALA A 244 -18.12 -11.46 14.37
CA ALA A 244 -17.90 -11.30 15.81
C ALA A 244 -17.26 -12.54 16.46
N GLU A 245 -17.56 -13.74 15.97
CA GLU A 245 -16.92 -14.98 16.44
C GLU A 245 -15.40 -15.06 16.18
N ASP A 246 -14.88 -14.33 15.21
CA ASP A 246 -13.44 -14.28 14.89
C ASP A 246 -12.68 -13.24 15.73
N THR A 247 -13.38 -12.53 16.62
CA THR A 247 -12.77 -11.55 17.51
C THR A 247 -11.85 -12.25 18.49
N PRO A 248 -10.57 -11.83 18.63
CA PRO A 248 -9.64 -12.44 19.57
C PRO A 248 -10.21 -12.43 20.99
N ALA A 249 -10.15 -13.58 21.67
CA ALA A 249 -10.64 -13.70 23.04
C ALA A 249 -9.92 -12.77 24.03
N LEU A 250 -8.70 -12.34 23.69
CA LEU A 250 -7.89 -11.42 24.48
C LEU A 250 -8.25 -9.94 24.24
N ASP A 251 -9.04 -9.62 23.22
CA ASP A 251 -9.44 -8.24 22.93
C ASP A 251 -10.60 -7.80 23.83
N SER A 252 -10.30 -7.49 25.08
CA SER A 252 -11.30 -6.93 26.01
C SER A 252 -11.79 -5.55 25.61
N SER A 253 -11.13 -4.90 24.64
CA SER A 253 -11.48 -3.58 24.13
C SER A 253 -12.37 -3.65 22.89
N ALA A 254 -12.75 -4.85 22.44
CA ALA A 254 -13.55 -5.04 21.24
C ALA A 254 -14.86 -4.26 21.32
N PRO A 255 -15.20 -3.45 20.30
CA PRO A 255 -16.50 -2.81 20.20
C PRO A 255 -17.63 -3.85 20.22
N ALA A 256 -18.80 -3.46 20.70
CA ALA A 256 -19.98 -4.30 20.62
C ALA A 256 -20.27 -4.64 19.14
N ALA A 257 -20.54 -5.91 18.88
CA ALA A 257 -20.86 -6.35 17.54
C ALA A 257 -22.18 -5.71 17.04
N VAL A 258 -22.17 -5.23 15.80
CA VAL A 258 -23.37 -4.73 15.10
C VAL A 258 -23.63 -5.69 13.95
N ASP A 259 -24.84 -6.23 13.88
CA ASP A 259 -25.24 -7.22 12.87
C ASP A 259 -24.27 -8.42 12.77
N GLY A 260 -23.77 -8.87 13.92
CA GLY A 260 -22.85 -10.01 14.02
C GLY A 260 -21.42 -9.69 13.58
N ARG A 261 -21.05 -8.41 13.42
CA ARG A 261 -19.70 -8.00 13.02
C ARG A 261 -19.08 -7.04 14.03
N VAL A 262 -17.77 -7.18 14.21
CA VAL A 262 -16.94 -6.18 14.92
C VAL A 262 -16.25 -5.33 13.87
N THR A 263 -16.19 -4.02 14.11
CA THR A 263 -15.53 -3.06 13.21
C THR A 263 -14.58 -2.19 14.02
N ARG A 264 -13.33 -2.06 13.55
CA ARG A 264 -12.30 -1.20 14.13
C ARG A 264 -11.71 -0.27 13.08
N ARG A 265 -11.13 0.85 13.50
CA ARG A 265 -10.25 1.62 12.62
C ARG A 265 -8.99 0.82 12.34
N ALA A 266 -8.40 0.99 11.15
CA ALA A 266 -7.14 0.36 10.79
C ALA A 266 -6.02 0.73 11.79
N GLU A 267 -6.00 1.99 12.25
CA GLU A 267 -5.02 2.47 13.24
C GLU A 267 -5.14 1.74 14.59
N ASP A 268 -6.34 1.29 14.98
CA ASP A 268 -6.53 0.51 16.22
C ASP A 268 -5.92 -0.90 16.14
N LEU A 269 -5.64 -1.39 14.93
CA LEU A 269 -5.09 -2.70 14.62
C LEU A 269 -3.57 -2.67 14.39
N ILE A 270 -2.96 -1.49 14.45
CA ILE A 270 -1.53 -1.27 14.29
C ILE A 270 -0.98 -0.86 15.66
N TRP A 271 0.06 -1.54 16.11
CA TRP A 271 0.77 -1.21 17.34
C TRP A 271 1.95 -0.31 17.03
N ASP A 272 2.00 0.82 17.70
CA ASP A 272 3.14 1.72 17.71
C ASP A 272 4.11 1.30 18.83
N LYS A 273 5.27 0.77 18.43
CA LYS A 273 6.30 0.31 19.38
C LYS A 273 6.91 1.46 20.18
N ARG A 274 7.00 2.66 19.62
CA ARG A 274 7.58 3.82 20.31
C ARG A 274 6.65 4.32 21.41
N ARG A 275 5.35 4.36 21.13
CA ARG A 275 4.33 4.82 22.09
C ARG A 275 3.86 3.72 23.05
N GLY A 276 4.07 2.45 22.71
CA GLY A 276 3.51 1.34 23.47
C GLY A 276 1.99 1.37 23.48
N ALA A 277 1.38 1.73 22.35
CA ALA A 277 -0.07 1.88 22.20
C ALA A 277 -0.50 1.59 20.75
N ALA A 278 -1.80 1.63 20.47
CA ALA A 278 -2.27 1.65 19.09
C ALA A 278 -1.78 2.91 18.35
N MET A 279 -1.65 2.80 17.02
CA MET A 279 -1.30 3.91 16.14
C MET A 279 -2.25 5.09 16.32
N GLU A 280 -1.73 6.31 16.21
CA GLU A 280 -2.53 7.52 16.37
C GLU A 280 -3.66 7.58 15.32
N PRO A 281 -4.91 7.90 15.71
CA PRO A 281 -6.07 7.89 14.82
C PRO A 281 -6.11 9.08 13.82
N ALA A 282 -5.11 9.21 12.97
CA ALA A 282 -4.89 10.37 12.11
C ALA A 282 -5.66 10.35 10.77
N GLY A 283 -6.21 9.20 10.38
CA GLY A 283 -6.74 8.97 9.03
C GLY A 283 -5.62 8.70 8.02
N TRP A 284 -5.98 8.53 6.76
CA TRP A 284 -5.06 8.18 5.67
C TRP A 284 -5.20 9.20 4.55
N VAL A 285 -4.09 9.80 4.11
CA VAL A 285 -4.09 10.80 3.04
C VAL A 285 -4.27 10.11 1.70
N PHE A 286 -5.19 10.62 0.89
CA PHE A 286 -5.32 10.17 -0.49
C PHE A 286 -4.24 10.81 -1.36
N THR A 287 -3.15 10.07 -1.59
CA THR A 287 -2.00 10.51 -2.42
C THR A 287 -2.23 10.20 -3.90
N GLY A 288 -3.00 9.15 -4.19
CA GLY A 288 -3.44 8.79 -5.53
C GLY A 288 -2.43 8.01 -6.37
N SER A 289 -1.27 7.62 -5.81
CA SER A 289 -0.13 7.01 -6.52
C SER A 289 0.42 7.88 -7.67
N ARG A 290 1.61 7.55 -8.16
CA ARG A 290 2.18 8.15 -9.36
C ARG A 290 2.00 7.29 -10.62
N LYS A 291 2.33 7.88 -11.77
CA LYS A 291 2.53 7.18 -13.03
C LYS A 291 4.05 6.97 -13.22
N VAL A 292 4.45 5.78 -13.64
CA VAL A 292 5.87 5.42 -13.86
C VAL A 292 6.05 4.80 -15.24
N MET A 293 7.21 5.02 -15.84
CA MET A 293 7.59 4.35 -17.07
C MET A 293 8.16 2.98 -16.75
N VAL A 294 7.61 1.92 -17.35
CA VAL A 294 8.12 0.55 -17.20
C VAL A 294 8.55 -0.01 -18.55
N PRO A 295 9.67 -0.75 -18.61
CA PRO A 295 10.08 -1.46 -19.80
C PRO A 295 9.02 -2.45 -20.27
N THR A 296 8.80 -2.51 -21.59
CA THR A 296 7.83 -3.41 -22.22
C THR A 296 8.53 -4.72 -22.61
N PRO A 297 8.12 -5.88 -22.07
CA PRO A 297 8.63 -7.17 -22.51
C PRO A 297 8.18 -7.50 -23.95
N PRO A 298 8.87 -8.40 -24.66
CA PRO A 298 10.08 -9.10 -24.24
C PRO A 298 11.37 -8.35 -24.58
N GLU A 299 11.35 -7.35 -25.47
CA GLU A 299 12.59 -6.73 -25.94
C GLU A 299 13.15 -5.67 -24.97
N PHE A 300 12.34 -5.16 -24.03
CA PHE A 300 12.73 -4.12 -23.06
C PHE A 300 13.34 -2.86 -23.69
N LYS A 301 13.01 -2.59 -24.97
CA LYS A 301 13.52 -1.44 -25.73
C LYS A 301 12.59 -0.22 -25.71
N THR A 302 11.33 -0.45 -25.39
CA THR A 302 10.30 0.58 -25.31
C THR A 302 9.72 0.59 -23.91
N GLU A 303 9.42 1.77 -23.40
CA GLU A 303 8.73 1.93 -22.12
C GLU A 303 7.28 2.32 -22.36
N HIS A 304 6.42 1.97 -21.41
CA HIS A 304 5.04 2.47 -21.36
C HIS A 304 4.72 2.97 -19.95
N GLU A 305 3.83 3.95 -19.89
CA GLU A 305 3.39 4.51 -18.62
C GLU A 305 2.39 3.56 -17.94
N VAL A 306 2.61 3.28 -16.66
CA VAL A 306 1.71 2.48 -15.82
C VAL A 306 1.39 3.21 -14.53
N PHE A 307 0.25 2.88 -13.94
CA PHE A 307 -0.08 3.31 -12.58
C PHE A 307 0.78 2.54 -11.59
N ALA A 308 1.58 3.24 -10.78
CA ALA A 308 2.61 2.60 -9.96
C ALA A 308 2.00 1.59 -8.97
N ALA A 309 0.90 1.94 -8.29
CA ALA A 309 0.16 1.01 -7.42
C ALA A 309 -0.33 -0.26 -8.15
N SER A 310 -0.71 -0.17 -9.42
CA SER A 310 -1.07 -1.33 -10.26
C SER A 310 0.15 -2.17 -10.64
N TYR A 311 1.30 -1.52 -10.77
CA TYR A 311 2.56 -2.21 -11.04
C TYR A 311 3.09 -2.91 -9.79
N THR A 312 3.07 -2.28 -8.63
CA THR A 312 3.60 -2.84 -7.38
C THR A 312 2.59 -3.69 -6.62
N GLY A 313 1.29 -3.37 -6.70
CA GLY A 313 0.23 -3.99 -5.92
C GLY A 313 0.06 -3.41 -4.51
N ASN A 314 0.77 -2.32 -4.16
CA ASN A 314 0.66 -1.66 -2.87
C ASN A 314 -0.51 -0.67 -2.85
N ILE A 315 -1.32 -0.65 -1.78
CA ILE A 315 -2.54 0.17 -1.70
C ILE A 315 -2.41 1.28 -0.67
N ALA A 316 -2.04 0.93 0.56
CA ALA A 316 -1.99 1.86 1.69
C ALA A 316 -0.72 1.65 2.51
N ALA A 317 0.06 2.71 2.70
CA ALA A 317 1.39 2.70 3.31
C ALA A 317 1.41 3.18 4.76
N THR A 318 2.00 2.39 5.66
CA THR A 318 2.42 2.83 7.01
C THR A 318 3.85 3.32 7.04
N PHE A 319 4.68 2.89 6.08
CA PHE A 319 5.99 3.42 5.74
C PHE A 319 5.88 4.10 4.37
N HIS A 320 6.20 5.39 4.29
CA HIS A 320 5.85 6.24 3.16
C HIS A 320 6.28 5.64 1.82
N ASP A 321 5.32 5.57 0.89
CA ASP A 321 5.49 4.92 -0.40
C ASP A 321 4.86 5.81 -1.49
N PRO A 322 5.65 6.43 -2.39
CA PRO A 322 5.12 7.27 -3.47
C PRO A 322 4.26 6.49 -4.48
N ASP A 323 4.34 5.16 -4.48
CA ASP A 323 3.57 4.28 -5.35
C ASP A 323 2.24 3.84 -4.73
N CYS A 324 1.98 4.13 -3.45
CA CYS A 324 0.70 3.80 -2.79
C CYS A 324 -0.44 4.78 -3.16
N VAL A 325 -1.68 4.30 -3.04
CA VAL A 325 -2.89 5.10 -3.27
C VAL A 325 -3.24 5.94 -2.03
N LEU A 326 -3.03 5.35 -0.85
CA LEU A 326 -3.21 5.97 0.46
C LEU A 326 -1.89 5.94 1.23
N ASP A 327 -1.63 6.94 2.05
CA ASP A 327 -0.44 6.98 2.91
C ASP A 327 -0.79 7.51 4.30
N THR A 328 -0.05 7.09 5.31
CA THR A 328 -0.17 7.64 6.66
C THR A 328 0.25 9.11 6.65
N PRO A 329 -0.41 10.00 7.41
CA PRO A 329 0.04 11.39 7.54
C PRO A 329 1.13 11.59 8.58
N LEU A 330 1.44 10.57 9.36
CA LEU A 330 2.30 10.66 10.53
C LEU A 330 3.79 10.64 10.15
N ILE A 331 4.61 11.39 10.88
CA ILE A 331 6.06 11.50 10.67
C ILE A 331 6.79 10.15 10.81
N GLU A 332 6.23 9.24 11.60
CA GLU A 332 6.71 7.86 11.73
C GLU A 332 6.64 7.07 10.42
N GLY A 333 5.94 7.56 9.40
CA GLY A 333 5.99 7.00 8.05
C GLY A 333 7.39 7.02 7.43
N GLY A 334 8.34 7.78 7.98
CA GLY A 334 9.75 7.72 7.61
C GLY A 334 10.59 6.62 8.29
N ASP A 335 9.98 5.76 9.13
CA ASP A 335 10.69 4.70 9.87
C ASP A 335 9.89 3.39 9.87
N ASP A 336 10.40 2.38 9.15
CA ASP A 336 9.80 1.05 8.97
C ASP A 336 9.83 0.19 10.24
N THR A 337 10.56 0.60 11.28
CA THR A 337 10.73 -0.19 12.52
C THR A 337 9.68 0.10 13.60
N VAL A 338 8.84 1.12 13.38
CA VAL A 338 7.91 1.67 14.39
C VAL A 338 6.64 0.86 14.51
N TYR A 339 6.02 0.53 13.37
CA TYR A 339 4.70 -0.06 13.33
C TYR A 339 4.76 -1.57 13.18
N VAL A 340 3.94 -2.28 13.94
CA VAL A 340 3.76 -3.74 13.85
C VAL A 340 2.27 -4.09 13.97
N PRO A 341 1.85 -5.30 13.55
CA PRO A 341 0.48 -5.75 13.78
C PRO A 341 0.13 -5.77 15.28
N TYR A 342 -1.03 -5.22 15.66
CA TYR A 342 -1.52 -5.29 17.04
C TYR A 342 -2.17 -6.66 17.29
N GLU A 343 -1.34 -7.66 17.56
CA GLU A 343 -1.73 -9.06 17.66
C GLU A 343 -2.96 -9.30 18.56
N GLY A 344 -3.02 -8.64 19.73
CA GLY A 344 -4.11 -8.82 20.70
C GLY A 344 -5.49 -8.40 20.19
N ARG A 345 -5.57 -7.60 19.13
CA ARG A 345 -6.81 -7.09 18.52
C ARG A 345 -7.10 -7.67 17.14
N LEU A 346 -6.14 -8.34 16.55
CA LEU A 346 -6.25 -8.89 15.21
C LEU A 346 -6.81 -10.32 15.23
N PRO A 347 -7.84 -10.62 14.43
CA PRO A 347 -8.25 -11.98 14.13
C PRO A 347 -7.10 -12.84 13.58
N GLU A 348 -7.33 -14.14 13.45
CA GLU A 348 -6.35 -15.04 12.85
C GLU A 348 -6.01 -14.66 11.40
N ARG A 349 -4.79 -15.01 10.97
CA ARG A 349 -4.38 -14.86 9.58
C ARG A 349 -5.37 -15.60 8.66
N GLY A 350 -5.78 -14.93 7.58
CA GLY A 350 -6.75 -15.45 6.62
C GLY A 350 -8.22 -15.19 7.00
N THR A 351 -8.52 -14.68 8.20
CA THR A 351 -9.88 -14.25 8.56
C THR A 351 -10.39 -13.26 7.53
N LYS A 352 -11.60 -13.50 7.02
CA LYS A 352 -12.24 -12.66 6.02
C LYS A 352 -12.71 -11.36 6.63
N VAL A 353 -12.41 -10.27 5.95
CA VAL A 353 -12.75 -8.91 6.37
C VAL A 353 -13.46 -8.16 5.27
N ILE A 354 -14.23 -7.15 5.67
CA ILE A 354 -14.70 -6.08 4.79
C ILE A 354 -13.97 -4.82 5.22
N VAL A 355 -13.29 -4.20 4.27
CA VAL A 355 -12.60 -2.92 4.45
C VAL A 355 -13.54 -1.82 3.99
N HIS A 356 -13.87 -0.91 4.90
CA HIS A 356 -14.65 0.28 4.63
C HIS A 356 -13.72 1.47 4.54
N ILE A 357 -13.73 2.18 3.41
CA ILE A 357 -12.95 3.42 3.24
C ILE A 357 -13.96 4.57 3.12
N ARG A 358 -13.97 5.48 4.10
CA ARG A 358 -14.91 6.60 4.13
C ARG A 358 -14.18 7.92 4.25
N VAL A 359 -14.75 8.99 3.70
CA VAL A 359 -14.18 10.33 3.85
C VAL A 359 -14.12 10.69 5.33
N GLN A 360 -12.96 11.19 5.77
CA GLN A 360 -12.82 11.71 7.11
C GLN A 360 -13.55 13.05 7.20
N ASP A 361 -14.49 13.15 8.14
CA ASP A 361 -15.13 14.43 8.45
C ASP A 361 -14.12 15.31 9.19
N PRO A 362 -13.70 16.48 8.64
CA PRO A 362 -12.76 17.37 9.30
C PRO A 362 -13.25 17.85 10.67
N ALA A 363 -14.57 17.88 10.90
CA ALA A 363 -15.14 18.26 12.18
C ALA A 363 -15.02 17.14 13.23
N ALA A 364 -14.98 15.88 12.78
CA ALA A 364 -14.86 14.72 13.67
C ALA A 364 -13.40 14.40 14.05
N SER A 365 -12.41 14.88 13.28
CA SER A 365 -10.99 14.70 13.60
C SER A 365 -10.48 15.64 14.69
N ALA A 366 -11.24 16.69 15.02
CA ALA A 366 -10.90 17.65 16.08
C ALA A 366 -11.36 17.21 17.47
N ASP A 367 -12.22 16.19 17.54
CA ASP A 367 -12.56 15.54 18.79
C ASP A 367 -11.62 14.33 18.92
N PRO A 368 -10.55 14.38 19.73
CA PRO A 368 -9.87 13.17 20.15
C PRO A 368 -10.89 12.40 20.97
N GLY A 369 -11.77 11.69 20.26
CA GLY A 369 -12.88 10.97 20.84
C GLY A 369 -12.31 10.19 22.01
N GLU A 370 -13.05 10.28 23.11
CA GLU A 370 -12.86 9.69 24.44
C GLU A 370 -12.74 8.16 24.37
N GLY A 371 -11.90 7.66 23.47
CA GLY A 371 -11.35 6.33 23.43
C GLY A 371 -10.48 6.26 24.67
N THR A 372 -11.12 5.88 25.76
CA THR A 372 -10.51 5.35 26.97
C THR A 372 -9.31 4.52 26.53
N GLN A 373 -8.11 5.10 26.56
CA GLN A 373 -6.90 4.31 26.48
C GLN A 373 -6.99 3.35 27.66
N PRO A 374 -7.08 2.03 27.46
CA PRO A 374 -6.78 1.14 28.55
C PRO A 374 -5.29 1.34 28.79
N ALA A 375 -4.93 2.08 29.84
CA ALA A 375 -3.56 2.36 30.22
C ALA A 375 -2.78 1.10 30.66
N ASP A 376 -3.41 -0.09 30.63
CA ASP A 376 -2.93 -1.26 31.37
C ASP A 376 -2.90 -2.57 30.56
N ALA A 377 -3.03 -2.54 29.22
CA ALA A 377 -2.71 -3.75 28.45
C ALA A 377 -1.18 -3.93 28.45
N PRO A 378 -0.63 -5.00 29.06
CA PRO A 378 0.81 -5.23 29.01
C PRO A 378 1.23 -5.33 27.54
N PRO A 379 2.38 -4.75 27.16
CA PRO A 379 2.89 -4.87 25.80
C PRO A 379 2.91 -6.35 25.41
N PRO A 380 2.62 -6.70 24.15
CA PRO A 380 2.81 -8.07 23.69
C PRO A 380 4.22 -8.50 24.09
N GLU A 381 4.34 -9.63 24.81
CA GLU A 381 5.65 -10.16 25.24
C GLU A 381 6.55 -10.19 24.01
N GLN A 382 7.55 -9.31 23.98
CA GLN A 382 8.58 -9.39 22.97
C GLN A 382 9.21 -10.78 23.13
N PRO A 383 9.36 -11.55 22.04
CA PRO A 383 10.10 -12.80 22.13
C PRO A 383 11.45 -12.48 22.76
N ALA A 384 11.75 -13.10 23.91
CA ALA A 384 12.96 -12.84 24.66
C ALA A 384 14.15 -12.88 23.72
N ASP A 385 14.95 -11.81 23.73
CA ASP A 385 16.15 -11.74 22.91
C ASP A 385 17.03 -12.95 23.26
N PRO A 386 17.32 -13.85 22.31
CA PRO A 386 18.08 -15.07 22.60
C PRO A 386 19.49 -14.79 23.15
N ASP A 387 19.96 -13.54 23.12
CA ASP A 387 21.28 -13.14 23.62
C ASP A 387 21.31 -12.55 25.05
N GLU A 388 20.17 -12.33 25.73
CA GLU A 388 20.18 -11.81 27.13
C GLU A 388 20.48 -12.89 28.20
N GLY A 389 20.93 -14.08 27.78
CA GLY A 389 21.11 -15.26 28.64
C GLY A 389 22.51 -15.88 28.67
N LYS A 390 23.59 -15.09 28.57
CA LYS A 390 24.96 -15.60 28.76
C LYS A 390 25.85 -14.68 29.61
#